data_AF-A0A8S2WV79-F1
#
_entry.id   AF-A0A8S2WV79-F1
#
_cell.length_a   1.000
_cell.length_b   1.000
_cell.length_c   1.000
_cell.angle_alpha   90.00
_cell.angle_beta   90.00
_cell.angle_gamma   90.00
#
_symmetry.space_group_name_H-M   'P 1'
#
loop_
_entity.id
_entity.type
_entity.pdbx_description
1 polymer ?
#
loop_
_entity_poly.entity_id
_entity_poly.type
_entity_poly.pdbx_seq_one_letter_code
_entity_poly.pdbx_strand_id
1 'polypeptide(L)'
;DIDHIVIYLKQAQKTQVPILFRPLHEAQGRWFWWSEQGPSQTKTLYRLLYNRLTHHHHLNNLLWMWTTESINSALDWYPGDDLVDILGMGIYEAQGEHNSHLLSFFQNVK
;
A
#
# COMPACT_ATOMS: atom_id res chain seq x y z
N ASP A 1 2.68 11.06 -14.30
CA ASP A 1 3.35 10.50 -13.10
C ASP A 1 3.40 8.99 -13.09
N ILE A 2 2.25 8.30 -13.11
CA ILE A 2 2.21 6.82 -13.10
C ILE A 2 3.03 6.21 -14.25
N ASP A 3 2.84 6.69 -15.48
CA ASP A 3 3.61 6.16 -16.62
C ASP A 3 5.09 6.55 -16.60
N HIS A 4 5.44 7.62 -15.86
CA HIS A 4 6.83 8.05 -15.75
C HIS A 4 7.62 7.06 -14.89
N ILE A 5 7.04 6.59 -13.77
CA ILE A 5 7.72 5.61 -12.90
C ILE A 5 7.88 4.23 -13.56
N VAL A 6 7.04 3.89 -14.54
CA VAL A 6 7.10 2.60 -15.27
C VAL A 6 8.46 2.37 -15.92
N ILE A 7 9.14 3.43 -16.36
CA ILE A 7 10.48 3.32 -16.97
C ILE A 7 11.44 2.62 -16.00
N TYR A 8 11.44 3.05 -14.73
CA TYR A 8 12.31 2.48 -13.69
C TYR A 8 11.84 1.09 -13.26
N LEU A 9 10.52 0.88 -13.11
CA LEU A 9 9.97 -0.42 -12.73
C LEU A 9 10.27 -1.48 -13.80
N LYS A 10 10.19 -1.13 -15.09
CA LYS A 10 10.59 -2.02 -16.19
C LYS A 10 12.09 -2.26 -16.25
N GLN A 11 12.93 -1.31 -15.85
CA GLN A 11 14.37 -1.54 -15.76
C GLN A 11 14.68 -2.62 -14.73
N ALA A 12 14.06 -2.55 -13.54
CA ALA A 12 14.18 -3.59 -12.52
C ALA A 12 13.63 -4.95 -13.02
N GLN A 13 12.49 -4.94 -13.73
CA GLN A 13 11.91 -6.17 -14.31
C GLN A 13 12.86 -6.81 -15.33
N LYS A 14 13.49 -6.02 -16.21
CA LYS A 14 14.46 -6.51 -17.19
C LYS A 14 15.67 -7.17 -16.54
N THR A 15 16.06 -6.73 -15.35
CA THR A 15 17.14 -7.33 -14.56
C THR A 15 16.64 -8.34 -13.53
N GLN A 16 15.37 -8.78 -13.63
CA GLN A 16 14.76 -9.78 -12.75
C GLN A 16 14.78 -9.41 -11.26
N VAL A 17 14.71 -8.11 -10.95
CA VAL A 17 14.66 -7.61 -9.57
C VAL A 17 13.20 -7.47 -9.15
N PRO A 18 12.73 -8.24 -8.15
CA PRO A 18 11.42 -8.02 -7.54
C PRO A 18 11.42 -6.76 -6.67
N ILE A 19 10.27 -6.09 -6.58
CA ILE A 19 10.09 -4.85 -5.81
C ILE A 19 8.94 -5.05 -4.83
N LEU A 20 9.20 -4.79 -3.54
CA LEU A 20 8.14 -4.51 -2.58
C LEU A 20 7.59 -3.12 -2.87
N PHE A 21 6.44 -3.07 -3.54
CA PHE A 21 5.83 -1.83 -4.01
C PHE A 21 4.75 -1.39 -3.03
N ARG A 22 5.02 -0.29 -2.30
CA ARG A 22 4.16 0.24 -1.22
C ARG A 22 3.58 1.62 -1.60
N PRO A 23 2.69 1.71 -2.61
CA PRO A 23 2.11 2.96 -3.05
C PRO A 23 1.01 3.45 -2.10
N LEU A 24 0.69 4.75 -2.17
CA LEU A 24 -0.45 5.36 -1.47
C LEU A 24 -0.48 5.03 0.05
N HIS A 25 0.71 4.98 0.66
CA HIS A 25 0.87 4.59 2.05
C HIS A 25 0.22 5.56 3.04
N GLU A 26 -0.05 5.06 4.26
CA GLU A 26 -0.58 5.86 5.38
C GLU A 26 -1.84 6.64 5.01
N ALA A 27 -2.74 6.00 4.26
CA ALA A 27 -3.94 6.65 3.77
C ALA A 27 -4.85 7.10 4.92
N GLN A 28 -4.94 6.29 5.98
CA GLN A 28 -5.82 6.49 7.13
C GLN A 28 -5.55 7.82 7.85
N GLY A 29 -4.30 8.27 7.92
CA GLY A 29 -3.91 9.54 8.52
C GLY A 29 -4.39 10.79 7.78
N ARG A 30 -4.80 10.66 6.49
CA ARG A 30 -5.36 11.75 5.66
C ARG A 30 -4.45 12.97 5.47
N TRP A 31 -3.18 12.88 5.85
CA TRP A 31 -2.17 13.93 5.66
C TRP A 31 -1.57 13.94 4.25
N PHE A 32 -1.82 12.91 3.46
CA PHE A 32 -1.45 12.87 2.05
C PHE A 32 -2.66 13.12 1.15
N TRP A 33 -2.42 13.80 0.02
CA TRP A 33 -3.48 14.20 -0.92
C TRP A 33 -4.26 12.99 -1.47
N TRP A 34 -3.60 11.82 -1.61
CA TRP A 34 -4.24 10.62 -2.15
C TRP A 34 -5.29 10.00 -1.24
N SER A 35 -5.37 10.43 0.02
CA SER A 35 -6.35 9.95 0.99
C SER A 35 -7.28 11.02 1.56
N GLU A 36 -7.11 12.28 1.14
CA GLU A 36 -7.91 13.41 1.60
C GLU A 36 -9.41 13.18 1.41
N GLN A 37 -9.80 12.59 0.27
CA GLN A 37 -11.20 12.33 -0.10
C GLN A 37 -11.80 11.09 0.59
N GLY A 38 -11.03 10.37 1.41
CA GLY A 38 -11.51 9.24 2.18
C GLY A 38 -11.36 7.87 1.48
N PRO A 39 -11.80 6.80 2.15
CA PRO A 39 -11.46 5.42 1.79
C PRO A 39 -11.94 5.00 0.39
N SER A 40 -13.13 5.46 -0.05
CA SER A 40 -13.66 5.08 -1.36
C SER A 40 -12.79 5.57 -2.51
N GLN A 41 -12.35 6.83 -2.43
CA GLN A 41 -11.51 7.47 -3.43
C GLN A 41 -10.10 6.90 -3.41
N THR A 42 -9.53 6.64 -2.23
CA THR A 42 -8.23 5.96 -2.09
C THR A 42 -8.25 4.58 -2.74
N LYS A 43 -9.28 3.76 -2.46
CA LYS A 43 -9.42 2.42 -3.05
C LYS A 43 -9.59 2.47 -4.57
N THR A 44 -10.33 3.47 -5.06
CA THR A 44 -10.47 3.71 -6.51
C THR A 44 -9.12 4.04 -7.16
N LEU A 45 -8.33 4.90 -6.52
CA LEU A 45 -6.99 5.27 -7.00
C LEU A 45 -6.02 4.08 -6.93
N TYR A 46 -6.07 3.28 -5.87
CA TYR A 46 -5.23 2.08 -5.71
C TYR A 46 -5.51 1.07 -6.85
N ARG A 47 -6.79 0.80 -7.12
CA ARG A 47 -7.20 -0.09 -8.22
C ARG A 47 -6.82 0.47 -9.59
N LEU A 48 -6.91 1.78 -9.80
CA LEU A 48 -6.43 2.43 -11.02
C LEU A 48 -4.93 2.21 -11.20
N LEU A 49 -4.15 2.41 -10.14
CA LEU A 49 -2.70 2.22 -10.17
C LEU A 49 -2.35 0.75 -10.47
N TYR A 50 -3.03 -0.19 -9.80
CA TYR A 50 -2.87 -1.63 -10.05
C TYR A 50 -3.14 -1.98 -11.51
N ASN A 51 -4.29 -1.57 -12.04
CA ASN A 51 -4.65 -1.86 -13.43
C ASN A 51 -3.68 -1.21 -14.42
N ARG A 52 -3.21 0.02 -14.14
CA ARG A 52 -2.26 0.70 -15.02
C ARG A 52 -0.90 -0.01 -15.02
N LEU A 53 -0.38 -0.37 -13.85
CA LEU A 53 0.97 -0.96 -13.74
C LEU A 53 0.98 -2.45 -14.12
N THR A 54 0.10 -3.25 -13.54
CA THR A 54 0.08 -4.70 -13.70
C THR A 54 -0.55 -5.11 -15.02
N HIS A 55 -1.77 -4.65 -15.31
CA HIS A 55 -2.50 -5.11 -16.50
C HIS A 55 -2.09 -4.40 -17.78
N HIS A 56 -1.96 -3.07 -17.75
CA HIS A 56 -1.65 -2.30 -18.96
C HIS A 56 -0.14 -2.28 -19.28
N HIS A 57 0.73 -2.07 -18.28
CA HIS A 57 2.18 -2.03 -18.50
C HIS A 57 2.87 -3.39 -18.39
N HIS A 58 2.15 -4.44 -17.98
CA HIS A 58 2.64 -5.80 -17.80
C HIS A 58 3.82 -5.88 -16.81
N LEU A 59 3.73 -5.12 -15.72
CA LEU A 59 4.68 -5.23 -14.61
C LEU A 59 4.30 -6.42 -13.73
N ASN A 60 5.15 -7.46 -13.76
CA ASN A 60 4.98 -8.71 -13.01
C ASN A 60 6.08 -8.93 -11.95
N ASN A 61 6.92 -7.92 -11.72
CA ASN A 61 7.97 -7.92 -10.70
C ASN A 61 7.59 -7.09 -9.46
N LEU A 62 6.32 -6.70 -9.29
CA LEU A 62 5.83 -5.93 -8.15
C LEU A 62 5.07 -6.84 -7.19
N LEU A 63 5.47 -6.82 -5.92
CA LEU A 63 4.67 -7.34 -4.81
C LEU A 63 3.96 -6.15 -4.15
N TRP A 64 2.63 -6.16 -4.20
CA TRP A 64 1.78 -5.06 -3.78
C TRP A 64 1.60 -5.05 -2.26
N MET A 65 2.10 -4.00 -1.63
CA MET A 65 1.98 -3.80 -0.19
C MET A 65 0.92 -2.75 0.11
N TRP A 66 0.01 -3.09 1.02
CA TRP A 66 -0.91 -2.14 1.66
C TRP A 66 -0.47 -1.91 3.10
N THR A 67 -0.34 -0.64 3.50
CA THR A 67 -0.09 -0.28 4.91
C THR A 67 -1.31 0.35 5.53
N THR A 68 -1.62 -0.09 6.74
CA THR A 68 -2.64 0.51 7.59
C THR A 68 -2.05 1.08 8.87
N GLU A 69 -2.84 1.87 9.56
CA GLU A 69 -2.61 2.25 10.95
C GLU A 69 -3.40 1.31 11.88
N SER A 70 -3.05 1.32 13.16
CA SER A 70 -3.81 0.62 14.20
C SER A 70 -5.04 1.40 14.61
N ILE A 71 -6.08 1.36 13.78
CA ILE A 71 -7.37 2.00 14.04
C ILE A 71 -8.52 1.04 13.77
N ASN A 72 -9.63 1.20 14.49
CA ASN A 72 -10.79 0.31 14.36
C ASN A 72 -11.40 0.30 12.94
N SER A 73 -11.21 1.35 12.17
CA SER A 73 -11.71 1.47 10.80
C SER A 73 -10.69 1.03 9.73
N ALA A 74 -9.61 0.33 10.10
CA ALA A 74 -8.55 -0.05 9.16
C ALA A 74 -9.07 -0.82 7.93
N LEU A 75 -10.04 -1.72 8.14
CA LEU A 75 -10.66 -2.51 7.08
C LEU A 75 -11.45 -1.66 6.06
N ASP A 76 -11.97 -0.49 6.44
CA ASP A 76 -12.72 0.38 5.52
C ASP A 76 -11.83 0.89 4.37
N TRP A 77 -10.53 0.99 4.62
CA TRP A 77 -9.52 1.47 3.68
C TRP A 77 -8.89 0.36 2.85
N TYR A 78 -9.13 -0.91 3.19
CA TYR A 78 -8.48 -2.04 2.55
C TYR A 78 -8.89 -2.18 1.06
N PRO A 79 -7.94 -2.19 0.11
CA PRO A 79 -8.24 -2.24 -1.33
C PRO A 79 -8.88 -3.55 -1.83
N GLY A 80 -8.71 -4.64 -1.09
CA GLY A 80 -9.22 -5.97 -1.41
C GLY A 80 -8.11 -7.00 -1.68
N ASP A 81 -8.41 -8.27 -1.38
CA ASP A 81 -7.48 -9.41 -1.51
C ASP A 81 -7.02 -9.64 -2.96
N ASP A 82 -7.76 -9.13 -3.95
CA ASP A 82 -7.40 -9.24 -5.36
C ASP A 82 -6.29 -8.27 -5.79
N LEU A 83 -5.92 -7.31 -4.93
CA LEU A 83 -4.95 -6.26 -5.24
C LEU A 83 -3.72 -6.25 -4.33
N VAL A 84 -3.73 -6.97 -3.21
CA VAL A 84 -2.74 -6.84 -2.13
C VAL A 84 -2.04 -8.18 -1.89
N ASP A 85 -0.71 -8.18 -1.97
CA ASP A 85 0.13 -9.33 -1.65
C ASP A 85 0.60 -9.31 -0.19
N ILE A 86 0.84 -8.12 0.38
CA ILE A 86 1.43 -7.93 1.71
C ILE A 86 0.66 -6.87 2.50
N LEU A 87 0.29 -7.20 3.74
CA LEU A 87 -0.20 -6.25 4.73
C LEU A 87 0.94 -5.76 5.63
N GLY A 88 1.00 -4.45 5.86
CA GLY A 88 1.89 -3.84 6.84
C GLY A 88 1.16 -2.86 7.75
N MET A 89 1.82 -2.50 8.85
CA MET A 89 1.33 -1.48 9.78
C MET A 89 2.37 -0.37 9.94
N GLY A 90 1.95 0.88 9.76
CA GLY A 90 2.75 2.05 10.13
C GLY A 90 2.56 2.34 11.62
N ILE A 91 3.65 2.41 12.37
CA ILE A 91 3.63 2.58 13.84
C ILE A 91 4.66 3.63 14.23
N TYR A 92 4.21 4.62 15.00
CA TYR A 92 5.05 5.66 15.60
C TYR A 92 4.71 5.74 17.08
N GLU A 93 5.54 5.12 17.91
CA GLU A 93 5.39 5.13 19.36
C GLU A 93 6.20 6.25 20.03
N ALA A 94 5.96 6.44 21.33
CA ALA A 94 6.80 7.30 22.15
C ALA A 94 8.28 6.88 22.07
N GLN A 95 9.17 7.86 22.15
CA GLN A 95 10.60 7.60 22.09
C GLN A 95 11.02 6.62 23.20
N GLY A 96 11.70 5.53 22.80
CA GLY A 96 12.16 4.47 23.72
C GLY A 96 11.20 3.29 23.85
N GLU A 97 10.00 3.37 23.26
CA GLU A 97 9.10 2.23 23.16
C GLU A 97 9.47 1.36 21.95
N HIS A 98 9.82 0.11 22.21
CA HIS A 98 10.25 -0.87 21.20
C HIS A 98 9.45 -2.18 21.30
N ASN A 99 8.34 -2.14 22.03
CA ASN A 99 7.48 -3.30 22.27
C ASN A 99 6.82 -3.78 20.96
N SER A 100 6.43 -5.06 20.95
CA SER A 100 5.75 -5.63 19.78
C SER A 100 4.29 -5.15 19.70
N HIS A 101 3.85 -4.79 18.51
CA HIS A 101 2.45 -4.45 18.19
C HIS A 101 1.66 -5.63 17.61
N LEU A 102 2.07 -6.87 17.91
CA LEU A 102 1.48 -8.08 17.34
C LEU A 102 -0.03 -8.19 17.62
N LEU A 103 -0.46 -7.93 18.86
CA LEU A 103 -1.87 -7.99 19.24
C LEU A 103 -2.69 -6.94 18.49
N SER A 104 -2.16 -5.73 18.41
CA SER A 104 -2.75 -4.62 17.68
C SER A 104 -2.93 -4.93 16.18
N PHE A 105 -1.96 -5.63 15.57
CA PHE A 105 -2.06 -6.08 14.19
C PHE A 105 -3.23 -7.05 13.99
N PHE A 106 -3.31 -8.09 14.82
CA PHE A 106 -4.33 -9.13 14.67
C PHE A 106 -5.73 -8.74 15.16
N GLN A 107 -5.88 -7.62 15.86
CA GLN A 107 -7.18 -7.13 16.30
C GLN A 107 -7.79 -6.14 15.31
N ASN A 108 -6.94 -5.32 14.68
CA ASN A 108 -7.41 -4.17 13.89
C ASN A 108 -7.19 -4.36 12.39
N VAL A 109 -6.23 -5.20 11.98
CA VAL A 109 -5.81 -5.32 10.57
C VAL A 109 -6.21 -6.64 9.93
N LYS A 110 -6.19 -7.73 10.71
CA LYS A 110 -6.59 -9.08 10.28
C LYS A 110 -7.84 -9.51 11.04
#